data_AF-A0A1U9MK70-F1
#
_entry.id   AF-A0A1U9MK70-F1
#
_cell.length_a   1.000
_cell.length_b   1.000
_cell.length_c   1.000
_cell.angle_alpha   90.00
_cell.angle_beta   90.00
_cell.angle_gamma   90.00
#
_symmetry.space_group_name_H-M   'P 1'
#
loop_
_entity.id
_entity.type
_entity.pdbx_description
1 polymer ?
#
loop_
_entity_poly.entity_id
_entity_poly.type
_entity_poly.pdbx_seq_one_letter_code
_entity_poly.pdbx_strand_id
1 'polypeptide(L)'
;MRFLGVNNSAFLIELADLEETLALFDCLQQEIWRGEKNLQDQEKVQAQDNLQAIVEIIPAARTLLVTFDPLLADETTLETNIAGLKLEKGQQKSGKLVEIPVVYEGEDLDDVAALLKIDREEVIRRHTESHYQVAFCGFAPGFAYLTGGDPLFNVPRRASPRKSIPAGSVALAGKFGGVYPQPSPGGWQLIGRTDVKMFDLDRDPPSLLKPGDRVHFVDVTKDYSARSNGTTSFSLSPNEKAGKSVPDRSGSKALKNGAATKAIEQNEKADLTKTGDETEASGIGKTIEIETVPAIGKTGNHDDSGILPREKTLARQGNAVFKLLTTLMPVTFQDRGRLLQSSQGLSPSGALDQKAMANANRLVGNSLEQPVLEFTYGNARMKALQPSVIAFTGAKLPITVKSAKGTVFVFEKNTPLSIDEGDEIILGQPLAGFRSYMALRGGFKVEPVLKSASFDSLSNLGPKPLSAGDNIFIANDSPLRPVLLSLDDPYFLPKAGDQVVLDVVMGPRTDWFTEHSIAMFLEKPWQVTAASNRIGIRLQSDARLERSRSDELPSEGTVTGAIEVPANGEPVLFLRDRPVTGGYPVIANLVEDQVDLAAQIPIGAFIKFRAVKNFYDSEQKSLKDGADKTSKKP
;
A
#
# COMPACT_ATOMS: atom_id res chain seq x y z
N MET A 1 -1.81 -21.16 23.20
CA MET A 1 -1.98 -20.52 21.88
C MET A 1 -3.34 -20.95 21.35
N ARG A 2 -4.12 -20.01 20.82
CA ARG A 2 -5.45 -20.27 20.25
C ARG A 2 -5.44 -19.92 18.77
N PHE A 3 -5.82 -20.85 17.90
CA PHE A 3 -5.84 -20.65 16.45
C PHE A 3 -7.25 -20.27 16.01
N LEU A 4 -7.35 -19.15 15.29
CA LEU A 4 -8.58 -18.55 14.80
C LEU A 4 -8.57 -18.56 13.28
N GLY A 5 -9.51 -19.26 12.68
CA GLY A 5 -9.61 -19.35 11.22
C GLY A 5 -9.93 -17.98 10.61
N VAL A 6 -9.21 -17.60 9.55
CA VAL A 6 -9.46 -16.35 8.80
C VAL A 6 -10.04 -16.69 7.44
N ASN A 7 -9.30 -17.42 6.60
CA ASN A 7 -9.77 -17.96 5.33
C ASN A 7 -8.95 -19.23 4.96
N ASN A 8 -8.97 -19.69 3.71
CA ASN A 8 -8.29 -20.94 3.32
C ASN A 8 -6.76 -20.82 3.20
N SER A 9 -6.21 -19.61 3.22
CA SER A 9 -4.78 -19.31 3.07
C SER A 9 -4.23 -18.46 4.22
N ALA A 10 -5.02 -18.28 5.29
CA ALA A 10 -4.63 -17.52 6.46
C ALA A 10 -5.37 -17.95 7.74
N PHE A 11 -4.68 -17.86 8.87
CA PHE A 11 -5.26 -17.96 10.21
C PHE A 11 -4.53 -17.00 11.16
N LEU A 12 -5.17 -16.71 12.29
CA LEU A 12 -4.64 -15.84 13.33
C LEU A 12 -4.34 -16.65 14.59
N ILE A 13 -3.16 -16.45 15.17
CA ILE A 13 -2.75 -17.08 16.43
C ILE A 13 -2.91 -16.06 17.55
N GLU A 14 -3.86 -16.30 18.46
CA GLU A 14 -4.06 -15.49 19.66
C GLU A 14 -3.23 -16.04 20.83
N LEU A 15 -2.53 -15.13 21.51
CA LEU A 15 -1.53 -15.44 22.53
C LEU A 15 -1.83 -14.70 23.86
N ALA A 16 -1.18 -15.15 24.94
CA ALA A 16 -1.47 -14.62 26.27
C ALA A 16 -1.18 -13.12 26.35
N ASP A 17 -0.07 -12.69 25.74
CA ASP A 17 0.42 -11.32 25.78
C ASP A 17 1.36 -11.04 24.59
N LEU A 18 1.90 -9.82 24.58
CA LEU A 18 2.84 -9.36 23.58
C LEU A 18 4.18 -10.11 23.65
N GLU A 19 4.65 -10.51 24.83
CA GLU A 19 5.93 -11.21 24.98
C GLU A 19 5.88 -12.56 24.26
N GLU A 20 4.79 -13.32 24.46
CA GLU A 20 4.57 -14.57 23.71
C GLU A 20 4.43 -14.33 22.21
N THR A 21 3.79 -13.23 21.80
CA THR A 21 3.63 -12.87 20.38
C THR A 21 4.96 -12.64 19.70
N LEU A 22 5.84 -11.88 20.34
CA LEU A 22 7.17 -11.60 19.80
C LEU A 22 8.08 -12.82 19.85
N ALA A 23 8.01 -13.64 20.90
CA ALA A 23 8.76 -14.89 20.99
C ALA A 23 8.38 -15.87 19.86
N LEU A 24 7.08 -16.00 19.56
CA LEU A 24 6.62 -16.83 18.44
C LEU A 24 7.03 -16.25 17.09
N PHE A 25 6.90 -14.93 16.90
CA PHE A 25 7.33 -14.25 15.68
C PHE A 25 8.82 -14.49 15.40
N ASP A 26 9.69 -14.31 16.40
CA ASP A 26 11.13 -14.54 16.27
C ASP A 26 11.46 -16.01 15.96
N CYS A 27 10.76 -16.94 16.61
CA CYS A 27 10.94 -18.37 16.37
C CYS A 27 10.57 -18.73 14.93
N LEU A 28 9.41 -18.28 14.44
CA LEU A 28 8.95 -18.55 13.08
C LEU A 28 9.84 -17.91 12.03
N GLN A 29 10.29 -16.67 12.23
CA GLN A 29 11.26 -16.03 11.33
C GLN A 29 12.54 -16.86 11.18
N GLN A 30 13.04 -17.43 12.29
CA GLN A 30 14.24 -18.26 12.27
C GLN A 30 14.01 -19.60 11.55
N GLU A 31 12.89 -20.26 11.80
CA GLU A 31 12.57 -21.54 11.14
C GLU A 31 12.31 -21.37 9.64
N ILE A 32 11.61 -20.31 9.24
CA ILE A 32 11.42 -19.96 7.82
C ILE A 32 12.78 -19.73 7.15
N TRP A 33 13.62 -18.88 7.74
CA TRP A 33 14.96 -18.59 7.23
C TRP A 33 15.86 -19.83 7.14
N ARG A 34 15.81 -20.72 8.13
CA ARG A 34 16.56 -21.98 8.12
C ARG A 34 16.14 -22.87 6.96
N GLY A 35 14.83 -23.04 6.74
CA GLY A 35 14.37 -23.89 5.64
C GLY A 35 14.63 -23.29 4.25
N GLU A 36 14.56 -21.96 4.09
CA GLU A 36 14.98 -21.29 2.86
C GLU A 36 16.45 -21.56 2.52
N LYS A 37 17.31 -21.52 3.54
CA LYS A 37 18.73 -21.84 3.39
C LYS A 37 18.96 -23.32 3.03
N ASN A 38 18.27 -24.24 3.71
CA ASN A 38 18.40 -25.67 3.43
C ASN A 38 17.94 -26.04 2.00
N LEU A 39 16.90 -25.37 1.49
CA LEU A 39 16.44 -25.52 0.09
C LEU A 39 17.51 -25.06 -0.91
N GLN A 40 18.18 -23.94 -0.63
CA GLN A 40 19.28 -23.44 -1.48
C GLN A 40 20.48 -24.39 -1.48
N ASP A 41 20.77 -25.01 -0.33
CA ASP A 41 21.90 -25.92 -0.15
C ASP A 41 21.62 -27.36 -0.68
N GLN A 42 20.47 -27.60 -1.32
CA GLN A 42 19.99 -28.92 -1.80
C GLN A 42 20.00 -30.01 -0.71
N GLU A 43 19.95 -29.62 0.57
CA GLU A 43 19.81 -30.57 1.66
C GLU A 43 18.38 -31.11 1.68
N LYS A 44 18.22 -32.37 2.11
CA LYS A 44 16.88 -32.95 2.29
C LYS A 44 16.17 -32.16 3.40
N VAL A 45 15.30 -31.23 3.02
CA VAL A 45 14.25 -30.73 3.89
C VAL A 45 13.45 -31.95 4.32
N GLN A 46 13.46 -32.28 5.61
CA GLN A 46 12.61 -33.35 6.11
C GLN A 46 11.15 -32.93 5.86
N ALA A 47 10.35 -33.83 5.28
CA ALA A 47 8.93 -33.62 4.97
C ALA A 47 8.04 -33.28 6.19
N GLN A 48 8.65 -33.14 7.38
CA GLN A 48 8.01 -32.76 8.63
C GLN A 48 8.02 -31.24 8.87
N ASP A 49 8.90 -30.48 8.21
CA ASP A 49 9.00 -29.02 8.39
C ASP A 49 8.22 -28.28 7.29
N ASN A 50 6.90 -28.40 7.30
CA ASN A 50 6.01 -27.70 6.36
C ASN A 50 5.88 -26.18 6.60
N LEU A 51 6.72 -25.61 7.47
CA LEU A 51 6.76 -24.17 7.74
C LEU A 51 7.19 -23.35 6.51
N GLN A 52 7.77 -24.00 5.50
CA GLN A 52 8.08 -23.37 4.20
C GLN A 52 6.83 -22.97 3.40
N ALA A 53 5.65 -23.48 3.76
CA ALA A 53 4.41 -23.01 3.17
C ALA A 53 4.02 -21.61 3.66
N ILE A 54 4.59 -21.12 4.76
CA ILE A 54 4.31 -19.78 5.30
C ILE A 54 4.88 -18.73 4.34
N VAL A 55 3.99 -17.86 3.85
CA VAL A 55 4.32 -16.79 2.90
C VAL A 55 4.66 -15.51 3.64
N GLU A 56 3.89 -15.16 4.66
CA GLU A 56 4.02 -13.91 5.39
C GLU A 56 3.45 -14.06 6.81
N ILE A 57 4.07 -13.37 7.78
CA ILE A 57 3.60 -13.29 9.14
C ILE A 57 3.56 -11.84 9.61
N ILE A 58 2.46 -11.45 10.27
CA ILE A 58 2.23 -10.08 10.75
C ILE A 58 2.00 -10.10 12.26
N PRO A 59 2.99 -9.72 13.09
CA PRO A 59 2.82 -9.62 14.52
C PRO A 59 1.97 -8.39 14.85
N ALA A 60 1.18 -8.50 15.91
CA ALA A 60 0.44 -7.39 16.49
C ALA A 60 0.41 -7.51 18.02
N ALA A 61 -0.55 -6.89 18.70
CA ALA A 61 -0.49 -6.75 20.16
C ALA A 61 -0.54 -8.09 20.92
N ARG A 62 -1.47 -8.98 20.55
CA ARG A 62 -1.63 -10.32 21.14
C ARG A 62 -1.88 -11.40 20.09
N THR A 63 -1.63 -11.06 18.83
CA THR A 63 -1.99 -11.87 17.70
C THR A 63 -0.84 -11.94 16.71
N LEU A 64 -0.64 -13.10 16.10
CA LEU A 64 0.21 -13.28 14.94
C LEU A 64 -0.65 -13.77 13.77
N LEU A 65 -0.82 -12.95 12.74
CA LEU A 65 -1.45 -13.41 11.50
C LEU A 65 -0.43 -14.22 10.71
N VAL A 66 -0.83 -15.38 10.23
CA VAL A 66 -0.03 -16.25 9.36
C VAL A 66 -0.77 -16.42 8.04
N THR A 67 -0.13 -16.06 6.93
CA THR A 67 -0.60 -16.39 5.57
C THR A 67 0.31 -17.46 4.98
N PHE A 68 -0.26 -18.40 4.25
CA PHE A 68 0.46 -19.55 3.72
C PHE A 68 -0.07 -19.97 2.35
N ASP A 69 0.73 -20.74 1.60
CA ASP A 69 0.31 -21.36 0.35
C ASP A 69 -0.42 -22.68 0.63
N PRO A 70 -1.76 -22.74 0.39
CA PRO A 70 -2.55 -23.94 0.67
C PRO A 70 -2.21 -25.12 -0.27
N LEU A 71 -1.45 -24.89 -1.36
CA LEU A 71 -0.95 -25.97 -2.22
C LEU A 71 0.29 -26.65 -1.63
N LEU A 72 0.99 -26.00 -0.69
CA LEU A 72 2.18 -26.53 -0.04
C LEU A 72 1.89 -27.17 1.32
N ALA A 73 0.93 -26.65 2.08
CA ALA A 73 0.49 -27.23 3.35
C ALA A 73 -0.96 -26.88 3.67
N ASP A 74 -1.66 -27.77 4.37
CA ASP A 74 -2.97 -27.47 4.94
C ASP A 74 -2.87 -26.75 6.30
N GLU A 75 -3.96 -26.06 6.66
CA GLU A 75 -4.10 -25.28 7.90
C GLU A 75 -3.80 -26.12 9.16
N THR A 76 -4.34 -27.35 9.26
CA THR A 76 -4.20 -28.19 10.46
C THR A 76 -2.76 -28.67 10.68
N THR A 77 -2.06 -28.99 9.60
CA THR A 77 -0.64 -29.37 9.65
C THR A 77 0.22 -28.20 10.14
N LEU A 78 -0.02 -26.98 9.64
CA LEU A 78 0.67 -25.79 10.12
C LEU A 78 0.37 -25.48 11.58
N GLU A 79 -0.90 -25.52 12.00
CA GLU A 79 -1.29 -25.31 13.40
C GLU A 79 -0.55 -26.28 14.34
N THR A 80 -0.51 -27.57 13.97
CA THR A 80 0.15 -28.61 14.76
C THR A 80 1.65 -28.35 14.89
N ASN A 81 2.31 -28.02 13.78
CA ASN A 81 3.75 -27.74 13.76
C ASN A 81 4.09 -26.49 14.58
N ILE A 82 3.31 -25.41 14.42
CA ILE A 82 3.51 -24.16 15.15
C ILE A 82 3.27 -24.35 16.65
N ALA A 83 2.22 -25.09 17.03
CA ALA A 83 1.93 -25.40 18.42
C ALA A 83 3.03 -26.25 19.10
N GLY A 84 3.77 -27.04 18.31
CA GLY A 84 4.89 -27.85 18.77
C GLY A 84 6.20 -27.08 18.99
N LEU A 85 6.28 -25.81 18.59
CA LEU A 85 7.49 -24.99 18.74
C LEU A 85 7.79 -24.71 20.21
N LYS A 86 9.06 -24.84 20.60
CA LYS A 86 9.55 -24.46 21.93
C LYS A 86 9.87 -22.98 21.95
N LEU A 87 9.00 -22.19 22.57
CA LEU A 87 9.22 -20.76 22.74
C LEU A 87 10.19 -20.49 23.89
N GLU A 88 11.37 -19.96 23.59
CA GLU A 88 12.29 -19.44 24.60
C GLU A 88 11.92 -17.99 24.92
N LYS A 89 11.27 -17.77 26.08
CA LYS A 89 10.97 -16.42 26.59
C LYS A 89 12.27 -15.71 26.99
N GLY A 90 12.42 -14.44 26.62
CA GLY A 90 13.53 -13.58 27.09
C GLY A 90 14.83 -13.59 26.28
N GLN A 91 14.93 -14.32 25.16
CA GLN A 91 16.07 -14.20 24.21
C GLN A 91 15.73 -13.39 22.96
N GLN A 92 14.96 -12.31 23.10
CA GLN A 92 14.77 -11.40 21.97
C GLN A 92 16.11 -10.81 21.56
N LYS A 93 16.53 -11.02 20.31
CA LYS A 93 17.66 -10.28 19.77
C LYS A 93 17.25 -8.82 19.68
N SER A 94 17.76 -8.01 20.60
CA SER A 94 17.54 -6.57 20.53
C SER A 94 18.14 -6.03 19.23
N GLY A 95 17.32 -5.37 18.43
CA GLY A 95 17.76 -4.65 17.24
C GLY A 95 18.64 -3.44 17.61
N LYS A 96 18.90 -2.59 16.60
CA LYS A 96 19.72 -1.39 16.80
C LYS A 96 19.03 -0.43 17.78
N LEU A 97 19.82 0.38 18.49
CA LEU A 97 19.30 1.52 19.23
C LEU A 97 19.13 2.70 18.27
N VAL A 98 17.94 3.29 18.24
CA VAL A 98 17.59 4.46 17.45
C VAL A 98 17.23 5.60 18.39
N GLU A 99 17.97 6.70 18.31
CA GLU A 99 17.66 7.92 19.05
C GLU A 99 16.72 8.81 18.22
N ILE A 100 15.60 9.23 18.84
CA ILE A 100 14.62 10.12 18.21
C ILE A 100 14.59 11.43 18.99
N PRO A 101 15.07 12.55 18.41
CA PRO A 101 14.97 13.86 19.03
C PRO A 101 13.51 14.32 19.02
N VAL A 102 13.02 14.78 20.16
CA VAL A 102 11.62 15.21 20.36
C VAL A 102 11.57 16.63 20.92
N VAL A 103 10.71 17.44 20.32
CA VAL A 103 10.25 18.71 20.89
C VAL A 103 8.94 18.43 21.64
N TYR A 104 8.97 18.53 22.98
CA TYR A 104 7.83 18.20 23.85
C TYR A 104 6.86 19.38 23.98
N GLU A 105 6.18 19.66 22.87
CA GLU A 105 5.13 20.67 22.73
C GLU A 105 3.82 20.04 22.21
N GLY A 106 3.62 18.75 22.49
CA GLY A 106 2.42 18.04 22.04
C GLY A 106 1.14 18.66 22.61
N GLU A 107 0.10 18.70 21.80
CA GLU A 107 -1.20 19.29 22.14
C GLU A 107 -1.82 18.65 23.39
N ASP A 108 -1.60 17.35 23.61
CA ASP A 108 -2.19 16.60 24.72
C ASP A 108 -1.20 16.40 25.88
N LEU A 109 -0.02 17.03 25.87
CA LEU A 109 1.00 16.75 26.88
C LEU A 109 0.52 17.10 28.31
N ASP A 110 -0.17 18.22 28.47
CA ASP A 110 -0.73 18.61 29.77
C ASP A 110 -1.94 17.74 30.17
N ASP A 111 -2.75 17.33 29.20
CA ASP A 111 -3.86 16.38 29.41
C ASP A 111 -3.35 15.00 29.86
N VAL A 112 -2.25 14.52 29.26
CA VAL A 112 -1.56 13.28 29.66
C VAL A 112 -1.02 13.41 31.08
N ALA A 113 -0.40 14.52 31.43
CA ALA A 113 0.08 14.78 32.78
C ALA A 113 -1.08 14.72 33.81
N ALA A 114 -2.22 15.34 33.48
CA ALA A 114 -3.42 15.30 34.31
C ALA A 114 -4.01 13.89 34.45
N LEU A 115 -4.09 13.12 33.35
CA LEU A 115 -4.55 11.72 33.36
C LEU A 115 -3.67 10.84 34.26
N LEU A 116 -2.37 11.08 34.26
CA LEU A 116 -1.38 10.33 35.03
C LEU A 116 -1.15 10.89 36.45
N LYS A 117 -1.75 12.05 36.76
CA LYS A 117 -1.59 12.77 38.04
C LYS A 117 -0.14 13.11 38.38
N ILE A 118 0.62 13.50 37.36
CA ILE A 118 1.99 14.01 37.47
C ILE A 118 2.08 15.35 36.75
N ASP A 119 3.19 16.06 36.90
CA ASP A 119 3.42 17.29 36.14
C ASP A 119 4.00 17.00 34.75
N ARG A 120 4.02 18.05 33.92
CA ARG A 120 4.54 18.01 32.55
C ARG A 120 6.01 17.57 32.50
N GLU A 121 6.83 18.08 33.42
CA GLU A 121 8.28 17.81 33.43
C GLU A 121 8.54 16.33 33.75
N GLU A 122 7.74 15.74 34.63
CA GLU A 122 7.81 14.33 34.99
C GLU A 122 7.35 13.42 33.85
N VAL A 123 6.34 13.82 33.05
CA VAL A 123 5.98 13.10 31.81
C VAL A 123 7.17 13.07 30.86
N ILE A 124 7.78 14.22 30.61
CA ILE A 124 8.94 14.34 29.71
C ILE A 124 10.10 13.49 30.24
N ARG A 125 10.46 13.65 31.52
CA ARG A 125 11.56 12.93 32.17
C ARG A 125 11.37 11.41 32.05
N ARG A 126 10.20 10.89 32.44
CA ARG A 126 9.89 9.46 32.34
C ARG A 126 9.90 8.95 30.90
N HIS A 127 9.39 9.74 29.95
CA HIS A 127 9.42 9.36 28.54
C HIS A 127 10.84 9.32 27.99
N THR A 128 11.71 10.26 28.37
CA THR A 128 13.12 10.27 27.93
C THR A 128 13.97 9.21 28.62
N GLU A 129 13.76 8.91 29.90
CA GLU A 129 14.54 7.90 30.65
C GLU A 129 14.10 6.46 30.35
N SER A 130 12.96 6.29 29.69
CA SER A 130 12.41 4.98 29.33
C SER A 130 13.18 4.31 28.19
N HIS A 131 13.29 2.98 28.28
CA HIS A 131 13.76 2.14 27.19
C HIS A 131 12.56 1.59 26.43
N TYR A 132 12.41 2.03 25.18
CA TYR A 132 11.37 1.51 24.30
C TYR A 132 11.92 0.43 23.39
N GLN A 133 11.05 -0.50 23.01
CA GLN A 133 11.30 -1.48 21.98
C GLN A 133 10.16 -1.45 20.96
N VAL A 134 10.49 -1.60 19.69
CA VAL A 134 9.50 -1.76 18.63
C VAL A 134 8.90 -3.15 18.73
N ALA A 135 7.63 -3.21 19.13
CA ALA A 135 6.86 -4.44 19.21
C ALA A 135 6.52 -4.94 17.81
N PHE A 136 5.80 -4.12 17.04
CA PHE A 136 5.41 -4.45 15.67
C PHE A 136 5.21 -3.16 14.87
N CYS A 137 5.17 -3.30 13.54
CA CYS A 137 4.86 -2.22 12.62
C CYS A 137 3.51 -2.50 11.95
N GLY A 138 2.76 -1.45 11.67
CA GLY A 138 1.41 -1.57 11.12
C GLY A 138 0.71 -0.22 11.08
N PHE A 139 -0.59 -0.19 10.82
CA PHE A 139 -1.43 1.01 10.66
C PHE A 139 -1.09 1.89 9.44
N ALA A 140 0.18 2.26 9.28
CA ALA A 140 0.71 3.02 8.14
C ALA A 140 2.19 2.68 7.89
N PRO A 141 2.73 2.99 6.71
CA PRO A 141 4.13 2.73 6.40
C PRO A 141 5.09 3.41 7.38
N GLY A 142 5.93 2.62 8.05
CA GLY A 142 6.89 3.09 9.05
C GLY A 142 6.30 3.47 10.41
N PHE A 143 5.00 3.27 10.63
CA PHE A 143 4.44 3.42 11.98
C PHE A 143 4.79 2.19 12.82
N ALA A 144 5.49 2.44 13.92
CA ALA A 144 5.98 1.43 14.85
C ALA A 144 5.27 1.58 16.20
N TYR A 145 4.75 0.47 16.72
CA TYR A 145 4.19 0.39 18.08
C TYR A 145 5.33 0.11 19.06
N LEU A 146 5.56 1.04 19.98
CA LEU A 146 6.64 0.98 20.96
C LEU A 146 6.10 0.49 22.30
N THR A 147 6.80 -0.44 22.93
CA THR A 147 6.49 -1.01 24.25
C THR A 147 7.69 -0.87 25.20
N GLY A 148 7.53 -1.25 26.46
CA GLY A 148 8.60 -1.37 27.46
C GLY A 148 8.90 -0.12 28.30
N GLY A 149 8.45 1.06 27.86
CA GLY A 149 8.63 2.31 28.62
C GLY A 149 7.98 2.32 30.02
N ASP A 150 8.00 3.47 30.70
CA ASP A 150 7.51 3.58 32.07
C ASP A 150 6.10 2.96 32.24
N PRO A 151 5.90 2.00 33.15
CA PRO A 151 4.60 1.35 33.37
C PRO A 151 3.45 2.31 33.67
N LEU A 152 3.76 3.54 34.11
CA LEU A 152 2.78 4.60 34.29
C LEU A 152 2.12 5.03 32.97
N PHE A 153 2.79 4.88 31.82
CA PHE A 153 2.26 5.20 30.49
C PHE A 153 1.28 4.16 29.98
N ASN A 154 0.14 4.05 30.68
CA ASN A 154 -1.05 3.36 30.22
C ASN A 154 -2.21 4.36 30.09
N VAL A 155 -2.19 5.17 29.03
CA VAL A 155 -3.14 6.29 28.85
C VAL A 155 -4.21 5.97 27.81
N PRO A 156 -5.51 6.26 28.07
CA PRO A 156 -6.55 5.98 27.09
C PRO A 156 -6.39 6.86 25.85
N ARG A 157 -6.87 6.33 24.71
CA ARG A 157 -7.10 7.15 23.51
C ARG A 157 -8.14 8.24 23.81
N ARG A 158 -8.10 9.32 23.04
CA ARG A 158 -9.17 10.33 23.00
C ARG A 158 -10.50 9.67 22.65
N ALA A 159 -11.56 10.09 23.33
CA ALA A 159 -12.92 9.60 23.07
C ALA A 159 -13.40 9.94 21.64
N SER A 160 -12.92 11.04 21.06
CA SER A 160 -13.16 11.41 19.67
C SER A 160 -11.82 11.55 18.95
N PRO A 161 -11.55 10.76 17.90
CA PRO A 161 -10.30 10.84 17.16
C PRO A 161 -10.20 12.15 16.36
N ARG A 162 -8.97 12.65 16.20
CA ARG A 162 -8.66 13.76 15.30
C ARG A 162 -8.87 13.32 13.85
N LYS A 163 -9.36 14.24 13.02
CA LYS A 163 -9.46 14.03 11.57
C LYS A 163 -8.08 13.93 10.91
N SER A 164 -7.07 14.59 11.48
CA SER A 164 -5.69 14.56 11.02
C SER A 164 -4.76 14.83 12.19
N ILE A 165 -3.76 13.95 12.34
CA ILE A 165 -2.58 14.11 13.20
C ILE A 165 -1.40 14.39 12.26
N PRO A 166 -0.58 15.43 12.52
CA PRO A 166 0.58 15.73 11.69
C PRO A 166 1.63 14.62 11.66
N ALA A 167 2.35 14.48 10.54
CA ALA A 167 3.55 13.65 10.49
C ALA A 167 4.61 14.11 11.51
N GLY A 168 5.36 13.17 12.08
CA GLY A 168 6.34 13.41 13.13
C GLY A 168 5.74 13.53 14.53
N SER A 169 4.41 13.47 14.70
CA SER A 169 3.80 13.53 16.03
C SER A 169 4.19 12.31 16.86
N VAL A 170 4.70 12.54 18.06
CA VAL A 170 5.03 11.51 19.07
C VAL A 170 3.83 11.38 20.01
N ALA A 171 3.34 10.15 20.18
CA ALA A 171 2.07 9.93 20.85
C ALA A 171 2.03 8.67 21.71
N LEU A 172 1.10 8.65 22.67
CA LEU A 172 0.84 7.55 23.59
C LEU A 172 -0.62 7.08 23.50
N ALA A 173 -0.86 5.77 23.56
CA ALA A 173 -2.18 5.17 23.71
C ALA A 173 -2.13 3.74 24.24
N GLY A 174 -2.97 3.43 25.22
CA GLY A 174 -2.84 2.23 26.03
C GLY A 174 -1.41 2.15 26.57
N LYS A 175 -0.81 0.96 26.46
CA LYS A 175 0.58 0.68 26.85
C LYS A 175 1.61 1.01 25.76
N PHE A 176 1.18 1.64 24.66
CA PHE A 176 2.02 1.86 23.49
C PHE A 176 2.42 3.32 23.33
N GLY A 177 3.66 3.52 22.88
CA GLY A 177 4.13 4.76 22.26
C GLY A 177 4.28 4.60 20.74
N GLY A 178 4.41 5.70 20.02
CA GLY A 178 4.57 5.66 18.56
C GLY A 178 4.84 7.03 17.96
N VAL A 179 5.32 7.03 16.72
CA VAL A 179 5.56 8.24 15.94
C VAL A 179 4.78 8.14 14.63
N TYR A 180 3.93 9.13 14.35
CA TYR A 180 3.13 9.17 13.13
C TYR A 180 4.02 9.46 11.91
N PRO A 181 4.14 8.54 10.92
CA PRO A 181 5.04 8.72 9.78
C PRO A 181 4.50 9.72 8.75
N GLN A 182 3.18 9.87 8.69
CA GLN A 182 2.45 10.67 7.71
C GLN A 182 1.18 11.25 8.35
N PRO A 183 0.54 12.27 7.75
CA PRO A 183 -0.71 12.79 8.25
C PRO A 183 -1.82 11.74 8.19
N SER A 184 -2.43 11.42 9.33
CA SER A 184 -3.49 10.40 9.40
C SER A 184 -4.51 10.73 10.48
N PRO A 185 -5.78 10.30 10.37
CA PRO A 185 -6.70 10.37 11.51
C PRO A 185 -6.20 9.51 12.67
N GLY A 186 -6.54 9.87 13.90
CA GLY A 186 -6.15 9.08 15.07
C GLY A 186 -6.58 9.67 16.40
N GLY A 187 -6.66 8.83 17.42
CA GLY A 187 -7.07 9.20 18.78
C GLY A 187 -5.95 9.12 19.82
N TRP A 188 -4.69 8.96 19.42
CA TRP A 188 -3.60 8.88 20.39
C TRP A 188 -3.30 10.25 21.00
N GLN A 189 -2.81 10.25 22.24
CA GLN A 189 -2.48 11.46 22.97
C GLN A 189 -1.11 11.96 22.50
N LEU A 190 -1.06 13.16 21.92
CA LEU A 190 0.14 13.77 21.34
C LEU A 190 0.97 14.45 22.43
N ILE A 191 2.17 13.95 22.68
CA ILE A 191 3.08 14.46 23.73
C ILE A 191 4.25 15.28 23.18
N GLY A 192 4.56 15.16 21.89
CA GLY A 192 5.63 15.91 21.24
C GLY A 192 5.67 15.73 19.74
N ARG A 193 6.74 16.22 19.12
CA ARG A 193 6.99 16.08 17.68
C ARG A 193 8.47 15.87 17.38
N THR A 194 8.75 15.22 16.26
CA THR A 194 10.09 15.03 15.71
C THR A 194 10.12 15.37 14.23
N ASP A 195 11.24 15.91 13.74
CA ASP A 195 11.48 16.13 12.31
C ASP A 195 12.08 14.87 11.63
N VAL A 196 12.34 13.80 12.40
CA VAL A 196 12.88 12.55 11.84
C VAL A 196 11.79 11.84 11.03
N LYS A 197 12.11 11.53 9.77
CA LYS A 197 11.24 10.75 8.89
C LYS A 197 11.23 9.28 9.28
N MET A 198 10.08 8.81 9.80
CA MET A 198 9.87 7.40 10.14
C MET A 198 9.83 6.49 8.91
N PHE A 199 9.43 7.02 7.75
CA PHE A 199 9.46 6.34 6.46
C PHE A 199 10.11 7.23 5.40
N ASP A 200 11.14 6.73 4.72
CA ASP A 200 11.88 7.47 3.71
C ASP A 200 12.35 6.53 2.59
N LEU A 201 11.96 6.81 1.34
CA LEU A 201 12.29 5.95 0.19
C LEU A 201 13.78 5.99 -0.18
N ASP A 202 14.51 7.03 0.25
CA ASP A 202 15.94 7.16 0.02
C ASP A 202 16.77 6.35 1.04
N ARG A 203 16.10 5.68 1.99
CA ARG A 203 16.71 4.81 3.01
C ARG A 203 16.47 3.34 2.67
N ASP A 204 17.48 2.49 2.89
CA ASP A 204 17.35 1.04 2.78
C ASP A 204 17.49 0.34 4.15
N PRO A 205 16.41 -0.25 4.70
CA PRO A 205 15.04 -0.19 4.19
C PRO A 205 14.34 1.13 4.51
N PRO A 206 13.21 1.43 3.83
CA PRO A 206 12.54 2.70 4.00
C PRO A 206 12.04 2.99 5.40
N SER A 207 11.58 1.97 6.13
CA SER A 207 11.19 2.14 7.54
C SER A 207 12.42 2.37 8.44
N LEU A 208 12.39 3.43 9.26
CA LEU A 208 13.46 3.72 10.22
C LEU A 208 13.57 2.63 11.28
N LEU A 209 12.39 2.21 11.74
CA LEU A 209 12.17 1.31 12.85
C LEU A 209 11.67 -0.03 12.31
N LYS A 210 12.17 -1.13 12.89
CA LYS A 210 11.72 -2.50 12.62
C LYS A 210 11.34 -3.19 13.91
N PRO A 211 10.47 -4.22 13.86
CA PRO A 211 10.23 -5.09 15.01
C PRO A 211 11.56 -5.55 15.64
N GLY A 212 11.66 -5.42 16.96
CA GLY A 212 12.86 -5.72 17.74
C GLY A 212 13.84 -4.57 17.97
N ASP A 213 13.81 -3.49 17.18
CA ASP A 213 14.66 -2.30 17.40
C ASP A 213 14.38 -1.64 18.76
N ARG A 214 15.40 -1.01 19.34
CA ARG A 214 15.27 -0.22 20.58
C ARG A 214 15.16 1.25 20.23
N VAL A 215 14.32 1.98 20.94
CA VAL A 215 14.10 3.42 20.76
C VAL A 215 14.40 4.16 22.05
N HIS A 216 15.13 5.26 21.92
CA HIS A 216 15.36 6.20 23.00
C HIS A 216 14.99 7.61 22.54
N PHE A 217 14.15 8.28 23.30
CA PHE A 217 13.70 9.64 22.96
C PHE A 217 14.57 10.66 23.67
N VAL A 218 15.04 11.66 22.92
CA VAL A 218 15.93 12.71 23.43
C VAL A 218 15.18 14.04 23.40
N ASP A 219 15.04 14.70 24.55
CA ASP A 219 14.43 16.04 24.60
C ASP A 219 15.38 17.09 23.98
N VAL A 220 14.92 17.71 22.89
CA VAL A 220 15.62 18.81 22.20
C VAL A 220 14.81 20.12 22.23
N THR A 221 13.82 20.23 23.12
CA THR A 221 12.90 21.37 23.20
C THR A 221 13.65 22.69 23.40
N LYS A 222 14.68 22.69 24.27
CA LYS A 222 15.52 23.87 24.52
C LYS A 222 16.38 24.25 23.31
N ASP A 223 16.94 23.27 22.61
CA ASP A 223 17.76 23.48 21.41
C ASP A 223 16.94 24.00 20.23
N TYR A 224 15.69 23.54 20.10
CA TYR A 224 14.76 23.98 19.07
C TYR A 224 14.27 25.42 19.30
N SER A 225 13.95 25.75 20.55
CA SER A 225 13.55 27.11 20.97
C SER A 225 14.65 28.15 20.73
N ALA A 226 15.92 27.73 20.81
CA ALA A 226 17.07 28.57 20.47
C ALA A 226 17.23 28.78 18.95
N ARG A 227 16.87 27.77 18.12
CA ARG A 227 16.93 27.84 16.65
C ARG A 227 15.80 28.66 16.03
N SER A 228 14.60 28.60 16.59
CA SER A 228 13.46 29.43 16.11
C SER A 228 13.64 30.91 16.42
N ASN A 229 14.42 31.24 17.46
CA ASN A 229 14.70 32.60 17.91
C ASN A 229 16.07 33.16 17.43
N GLY A 230 16.89 32.40 16.68
CA GLY A 230 18.23 32.84 16.29
C GLY A 230 18.81 32.14 15.06
N THR A 231 19.24 32.94 14.08
CA THR A 231 19.98 32.53 12.88
C THR A 231 21.25 31.76 13.23
N THR A 232 21.24 30.43 13.18
CA THR A 232 22.47 29.63 13.08
C THR A 232 22.21 28.29 12.37
N SER A 233 22.89 28.09 11.24
CA SER A 233 22.97 26.81 10.54
C SER A 233 24.03 25.92 11.18
N PHE A 234 23.72 24.64 11.40
CA PHE A 234 24.76 23.63 11.60
C PHE A 234 24.54 22.40 10.72
N SER A 235 25.62 22.00 10.05
CA SER A 235 25.75 20.80 9.24
C SER A 235 25.97 19.59 10.16
N LEU A 236 25.15 18.56 9.99
CA LEU A 236 25.47 17.23 10.51
C LEU A 236 26.61 16.67 9.65
N SER A 237 27.79 16.48 10.24
CA SER A 237 28.89 15.75 9.60
C SER A 237 28.67 14.24 9.77
N PRO A 238 28.85 13.43 8.71
CA PRO A 238 28.77 11.97 8.82
C PRO A 238 29.92 11.42 9.67
N ASN A 239 29.59 10.44 10.50
CA ASN A 239 30.52 9.71 11.36
C ASN A 239 31.40 8.77 10.51
N GLU A 240 32.65 9.16 10.22
CA GLU A 240 33.69 8.28 9.68
C GLU A 240 34.43 7.56 10.82
N LYS A 241 34.27 6.24 10.95
CA LYS A 241 35.33 5.32 11.40
C LYS A 241 35.14 3.91 10.82
N ALA A 242 35.84 3.61 9.72
CA ALA A 242 36.45 2.30 9.49
C ALA A 242 37.54 2.41 8.41
N GLY A 243 38.79 2.07 8.75
CA GLY A 243 39.87 1.89 7.78
C GLY A 243 41.17 2.59 8.15
N LYS A 244 42.02 1.92 8.94
CA LYS A 244 43.44 2.29 9.09
C LYS A 244 44.20 1.93 7.80
N SER A 245 44.94 2.88 7.23
CA SER A 245 46.18 2.61 6.49
C SER A 245 47.15 3.80 6.60
N VAL A 246 48.44 3.46 6.52
CA VAL A 246 49.67 4.18 6.94
C VAL A 246 50.10 5.25 5.89
N PRO A 247 50.90 6.28 6.24
CA PRO A 247 51.00 7.54 5.47
C PRO A 247 52.18 7.58 4.47
N ASP A 248 52.12 8.50 3.50
CA ASP A 248 53.00 9.69 3.37
C ASP A 248 53.28 10.14 1.91
N ARG A 249 53.41 11.48 1.78
CA ARG A 249 54.08 12.34 0.76
C ARG A 249 53.47 12.65 -0.60
N SER A 250 53.02 13.91 -0.71
CA SER A 250 53.40 14.98 -1.66
C SER A 250 52.15 15.85 -1.94
N GLY A 251 52.13 17.18 -1.92
CA GLY A 251 53.15 18.20 -1.92
C GLY A 251 52.89 19.18 -3.07
N SER A 252 52.02 20.18 -2.90
CA SER A 252 52.20 21.57 -3.41
C SER A 252 50.94 22.44 -3.43
N LYS A 253 51.06 23.60 -2.76
CA LYS A 253 50.79 24.99 -3.19
C LYS A 253 49.61 25.22 -4.14
N ALA A 254 48.53 25.87 -3.68
CA ALA A 254 48.34 27.31 -3.51
C ALA A 254 47.85 28.03 -4.78
N LEU A 255 46.65 28.63 -4.70
CA LEU A 255 46.36 29.96 -5.24
C LEU A 255 45.09 30.51 -4.59
N LYS A 256 45.29 31.57 -3.80
CA LYS A 256 44.27 32.52 -3.38
C LYS A 256 43.90 33.38 -4.59
N ASN A 257 42.63 33.74 -4.70
CA ASN A 257 42.24 35.13 -4.99
C ASN A 257 40.81 35.34 -4.48
N GLY A 258 40.68 36.32 -3.59
CA GLY A 258 39.40 36.86 -3.16
C GLY A 258 39.25 38.28 -3.69
N ALA A 259 38.00 38.69 -3.86
CA ALA A 259 37.46 40.05 -3.76
C ALA A 259 35.96 39.90 -4.03
N ALA A 260 35.09 40.12 -3.03
CA ALA A 260 34.43 41.41 -2.75
C ALA A 260 33.42 41.77 -3.85
N THR A 261 32.13 42.05 -3.61
CA THR A 261 31.49 42.86 -2.55
C THR A 261 29.97 42.59 -2.65
N LYS A 262 29.20 42.43 -1.55
CA LYS A 262 28.24 43.42 -0.97
C LYS A 262 27.49 44.28 -2.01
N ALA A 263 26.21 44.63 -1.89
CA ALA A 263 25.09 44.36 -0.99
C ALA A 263 23.89 45.15 -1.60
N ILE A 264 22.62 44.76 -1.42
CA ILE A 264 21.56 45.44 -0.62
C ILE A 264 20.28 45.14 -1.44
N GLU A 265 19.33 44.32 -0.97
CA GLU A 265 18.25 44.57 0.00
C GLU A 265 17.10 45.49 -0.46
N GLN A 266 15.89 44.99 -0.20
CA GLN A 266 14.63 45.69 0.12
C GLN A 266 13.81 46.35 -1.00
N ASN A 267 12.61 45.81 -1.28
CA ASN A 267 11.34 46.09 -0.59
C ASN A 267 10.17 45.69 -1.51
N GLU A 268 9.31 44.76 -1.09
CA GLU A 268 7.99 44.98 -0.43
C GLU A 268 6.84 45.38 -1.38
N LYS A 269 5.87 44.46 -1.42
CA LYS A 269 4.40 44.60 -1.30
C LYS A 269 3.59 45.50 -2.25
N ALA A 270 2.53 44.85 -2.74
CA ALA A 270 1.10 45.25 -2.78
C ALA A 270 0.55 45.00 -4.20
N ASP A 271 -0.22 43.94 -4.46
CA ASP A 271 -1.63 43.74 -4.08
C ASP A 271 -2.57 44.81 -4.68
N LEU A 272 -3.45 44.35 -5.60
CA LEU A 272 -4.87 44.69 -5.74
C LEU A 272 -5.39 44.41 -7.16
N THR A 273 -6.19 43.36 -7.24
CA THR A 273 -7.50 43.23 -7.93
C THR A 273 -7.93 44.32 -8.93
N LYS A 274 -8.43 43.89 -10.11
CA LYS A 274 -9.82 44.06 -10.62
C LYS A 274 -9.88 43.78 -12.13
N THR A 275 -10.64 42.76 -12.55
CA THR A 275 -11.98 42.82 -13.21
C THR A 275 -12.02 43.57 -14.55
N GLY A 276 -12.56 42.93 -15.58
CA GLY A 276 -13.13 43.64 -16.74
C GLY A 276 -13.06 42.88 -18.05
N ASP A 277 -14.15 42.17 -18.31
CA ASP A 277 -14.77 41.75 -19.58
C ASP A 277 -14.24 42.18 -20.96
N GLU A 278 -14.44 41.22 -21.88
CA GLU A 278 -14.98 41.32 -23.24
C GLU A 278 -14.38 42.33 -24.23
N THR A 279 -13.86 41.84 -25.36
CA THR A 279 -14.62 41.80 -26.63
C THR A 279 -13.77 41.30 -27.79
N GLU A 280 -14.46 40.60 -28.71
CA GLU A 280 -14.00 40.11 -30.00
C GLU A 280 -13.52 41.23 -30.93
N ALA A 281 -12.54 40.93 -31.79
CA ALA A 281 -12.53 41.43 -33.17
C ALA A 281 -11.67 40.54 -34.07
N SER A 282 -12.29 40.13 -35.17
CA SER A 282 -11.74 39.41 -36.31
C SER A 282 -10.90 40.30 -37.23
N GLY A 283 -10.07 39.68 -38.07
CA GLY A 283 -9.34 40.33 -39.17
C GLY A 283 -8.18 39.46 -39.64
N ILE A 284 -8.41 38.42 -40.44
CA ILE A 284 -8.26 38.39 -41.92
C ILE A 284 -6.87 38.85 -42.41
N GLY A 285 -6.08 37.85 -42.83
CA GLY A 285 -5.45 37.81 -44.15
C GLY A 285 -4.01 38.33 -44.31
N LYS A 286 -3.07 37.43 -44.62
CA LYS A 286 -2.38 37.36 -45.93
C LYS A 286 -1.32 36.23 -46.00
N THR A 287 -1.62 35.28 -46.89
CA THR A 287 -0.83 34.70 -47.98
C THR A 287 0.72 34.63 -47.90
N ILE A 288 1.21 33.38 -47.79
CA ILE A 288 2.15 32.62 -48.65
C ILE A 288 3.35 33.36 -49.25
N GLU A 289 4.55 32.83 -48.97
CA GLU A 289 5.62 32.62 -49.97
C GLU A 289 6.24 31.23 -49.79
N ILE A 290 6.21 30.46 -50.87
CA ILE A 290 6.93 29.21 -51.13
C ILE A 290 8.05 29.58 -52.09
N GLU A 291 9.27 29.06 -51.89
CA GLU A 291 10.31 28.76 -52.90
C GLU A 291 11.54 28.27 -52.09
N THR A 292 12.39 27.32 -52.48
CA THR A 292 12.55 26.47 -53.66
C THR A 292 13.53 25.35 -53.29
N VAL A 293 13.38 24.19 -53.92
CA VAL A 293 14.36 23.09 -53.95
C VAL A 293 15.16 23.19 -55.26
N PRO A 294 16.45 22.82 -55.27
CA PRO A 294 17.07 22.27 -56.47
C PRO A 294 17.60 20.84 -56.29
N ALA A 295 17.68 20.18 -57.45
CA ALA A 295 17.74 18.76 -57.70
C ALA A 295 19.16 18.14 -57.83
N ILE A 296 19.24 16.85 -57.49
CA ILE A 296 19.86 15.69 -58.19
C ILE A 296 21.24 15.86 -58.88
N GLY A 297 22.20 15.01 -58.47
CA GLY A 297 23.43 14.71 -59.22
C GLY A 297 24.19 13.44 -58.77
N LYS A 298 23.83 12.31 -59.41
CA LYS A 298 24.55 11.06 -59.79
C LYS A 298 25.86 10.55 -59.09
N THR A 299 25.80 9.22 -58.84
CA THR A 299 26.78 8.11 -59.05
C THR A 299 28.06 7.96 -58.21
N GLY A 300 28.23 6.75 -57.64
CA GLY A 300 29.53 6.19 -57.25
C GLY A 300 29.41 5.01 -56.27
N ASN A 301 29.63 3.78 -56.75
CA ASN A 301 29.88 2.59 -55.92
C ASN A 301 31.22 2.74 -55.19
N HIS A 302 31.29 2.35 -53.91
CA HIS A 302 32.40 1.58 -53.33
C HIS A 302 32.04 1.13 -51.90
N ASP A 303 32.12 -0.18 -51.68
CA ASP A 303 32.28 -0.81 -50.35
C ASP A 303 33.51 -0.21 -49.66
N ASP A 304 33.35 0.28 -48.43
CA ASP A 304 34.38 0.07 -47.41
C ASP A 304 33.81 0.11 -45.99
N SER A 305 34.21 -0.90 -45.23
CA SER A 305 33.94 -1.11 -43.82
C SER A 305 34.62 -0.02 -42.98
N GLY A 306 33.84 0.88 -42.41
CA GLY A 306 34.32 1.91 -41.48
C GLY A 306 33.33 2.12 -40.34
N ILE A 307 33.60 1.51 -39.20
CA ILE A 307 32.96 1.81 -37.93
C ILE A 307 33.30 3.26 -37.57
N LEU A 308 32.38 4.18 -37.83
CA LEU A 308 32.43 5.54 -37.33
C LEU A 308 31.80 5.57 -35.92
N PRO A 309 32.40 6.28 -34.94
CA PRO A 309 31.84 6.38 -33.60
C PRO A 309 30.50 7.08 -33.68
N ARG A 310 29.44 6.48 -33.13
CA ARG A 310 28.12 7.11 -33.00
C ARG A 310 28.28 8.43 -32.25
N GLU A 311 28.22 9.52 -33.01
CA GLU A 311 27.92 10.85 -32.51
C GLU A 311 26.71 10.77 -31.58
N LYS A 312 26.81 11.49 -30.46
CA LYS A 312 25.70 11.78 -29.55
C LYS A 312 24.58 12.42 -30.35
N THR A 313 23.68 11.59 -30.85
CA THR A 313 22.40 12.02 -31.41
C THR A 313 21.61 12.65 -30.28
N LEU A 314 21.21 13.91 -30.49
CA LEU A 314 20.19 14.61 -29.74
C LEU A 314 19.11 13.68 -29.19
N ALA A 315 18.83 13.79 -27.89
CA ALA A 315 17.82 13.03 -27.19
C ALA A 315 16.47 13.06 -27.93
N ARG A 316 16.08 11.92 -28.52
CA ARG A 316 14.70 11.67 -28.91
C ARG A 316 13.81 11.87 -27.67
N GLN A 317 12.80 12.72 -27.77
CA GLN A 317 11.62 12.72 -26.89
C GLN A 317 10.78 11.41 -27.01
N GLY A 318 11.40 10.25 -27.30
CA GLY A 318 10.87 9.31 -28.30
C GLY A 318 10.31 7.96 -27.85
N ASN A 319 9.74 7.83 -26.65
CA ASN A 319 9.04 6.60 -26.22
C ASN A 319 7.60 6.84 -25.73
N ALA A 320 7.07 8.06 -25.85
CA ALA A 320 5.67 8.32 -25.50
C ALA A 320 4.76 7.66 -26.54
N VAL A 321 3.85 6.79 -26.09
CA VAL A 321 2.95 6.02 -26.94
C VAL A 321 1.52 6.53 -26.86
N PHE A 322 1.10 7.07 -25.72
CA PHE A 322 -0.19 7.73 -25.56
C PHE A 322 -0.05 9.05 -24.79
N LYS A 323 -0.99 9.95 -25.02
CA LYS A 323 -1.26 11.10 -24.17
C LYS A 323 -2.65 10.99 -23.59
N LEU A 324 -2.79 11.05 -22.26
CA LEU A 324 -4.08 11.07 -21.59
C LEU A 324 -4.68 12.47 -21.77
N LEU A 325 -5.80 12.58 -22.50
CA LEU A 325 -6.44 13.85 -22.81
C LEU A 325 -7.39 14.28 -21.70
N THR A 326 -8.24 13.37 -21.24
CA THR A 326 -9.20 13.59 -20.16
C THR A 326 -9.37 12.31 -19.36
N THR A 327 -9.68 12.44 -18.07
CA THR A 327 -10.10 11.32 -17.22
C THR A 327 -10.98 11.85 -16.10
N LEU A 328 -12.00 11.09 -15.69
CA LEU A 328 -12.85 11.46 -14.56
C LEU A 328 -12.14 11.25 -13.22
N MET A 329 -11.45 10.11 -13.09
CA MET A 329 -10.65 9.74 -11.92
C MET A 329 -9.20 9.56 -12.34
N PRO A 330 -8.22 9.80 -11.45
CA PRO A 330 -6.83 9.48 -11.75
C PRO A 330 -6.65 8.02 -12.17
N VAL A 331 -5.87 7.78 -13.22
CA VAL A 331 -5.56 6.43 -13.73
C VAL A 331 -4.30 5.94 -13.05
N THR A 332 -4.30 4.73 -12.49
CA THR A 332 -3.16 4.24 -11.69
C THR A 332 -2.45 3.09 -12.39
N PHE A 333 -1.13 3.03 -12.29
CA PHE A 333 -0.39 1.81 -12.61
C PHE A 333 -0.63 0.76 -11.54
N GLN A 334 -0.86 -0.48 -11.97
CA GLN A 334 -1.07 -1.63 -11.10
C GLN A 334 -0.39 -2.85 -11.69
N ASP A 335 0.27 -3.63 -10.85
CA ASP A 335 0.77 -4.98 -11.13
C ASP A 335 0.21 -5.96 -10.09
N ARG A 336 0.91 -7.07 -9.84
CA ARG A 336 0.53 -8.03 -8.78
C ARG A 336 0.59 -7.47 -7.36
N GLY A 337 1.23 -6.32 -7.19
CA GLY A 337 1.43 -5.65 -5.93
C GLY A 337 2.81 -5.87 -5.35
N ARG A 338 3.03 -5.18 -4.24
CA ARG A 338 4.22 -5.08 -3.43
C ARG A 338 4.19 -6.12 -2.31
N LEU A 339 4.43 -7.37 -2.69
CA LEU A 339 4.37 -8.50 -1.76
C LEU A 339 5.53 -8.45 -0.73
N LEU A 340 5.31 -9.07 0.44
CA LEU A 340 6.32 -9.25 1.49
C LEU A 340 6.88 -7.93 2.06
N GLN A 341 6.04 -6.89 2.16
CA GLN A 341 6.40 -5.60 2.75
C GLN A 341 5.60 -5.25 4.02
N SER A 342 4.77 -6.16 4.54
CA SER A 342 3.90 -5.90 5.70
C SER A 342 4.67 -5.56 6.98
N SER A 343 5.90 -6.05 7.14
CA SER A 343 6.79 -5.72 8.27
C SER A 343 7.16 -4.24 8.35
N GLN A 344 6.91 -3.48 7.28
CA GLN A 344 7.05 -2.02 7.22
C GLN A 344 5.71 -1.28 7.33
N GLY A 345 4.61 -1.99 7.58
CA GLY A 345 3.26 -1.42 7.59
C GLY A 345 2.63 -1.25 6.20
N LEU A 346 3.20 -1.87 5.16
CA LEU A 346 2.77 -1.71 3.78
C LEU A 346 1.81 -2.81 3.32
N SER A 347 0.70 -2.38 2.73
CA SER A 347 -0.22 -3.26 2.01
C SER A 347 0.42 -3.75 0.69
N PRO A 348 -0.04 -4.88 0.13
CA PRO A 348 0.43 -5.31 -1.17
C PRO A 348 -0.03 -4.37 -2.29
N SER A 349 -1.14 -3.63 -2.14
CA SER A 349 -1.74 -2.88 -3.25
C SER A 349 -1.94 -3.75 -4.50
N GLY A 350 -1.71 -3.26 -5.72
CA GLY A 350 -1.87 -4.04 -6.95
C GLY A 350 -3.29 -3.99 -7.53
N ALA A 351 -3.44 -4.60 -8.71
CA ALA A 351 -4.74 -4.66 -9.38
C ALA A 351 -5.77 -5.30 -8.44
N LEU A 352 -6.95 -4.69 -8.30
CA LEU A 352 -7.96 -5.23 -7.40
C LEU A 352 -8.67 -6.47 -7.96
N ASP A 353 -8.68 -6.58 -9.28
CA ASP A 353 -9.16 -7.74 -10.04
C ASP A 353 -7.97 -8.27 -10.84
N GLN A 354 -7.28 -9.23 -10.21
CA GLN A 354 -6.03 -9.80 -10.69
C GLN A 354 -6.25 -10.66 -11.94
N LYS A 355 -7.41 -11.32 -12.05
CA LYS A 355 -7.80 -12.09 -13.24
C LYS A 355 -7.97 -11.18 -14.46
N ALA A 356 -8.66 -10.05 -14.34
CA ALA A 356 -8.79 -9.12 -15.45
C ALA A 356 -7.46 -8.50 -15.87
N MET A 357 -6.60 -8.12 -14.91
CA MET A 357 -5.23 -7.67 -15.21
C MET A 357 -4.46 -8.72 -16.03
N ALA A 358 -4.44 -9.97 -15.55
CA ALA A 358 -3.75 -11.06 -16.24
C ALA A 358 -4.31 -11.28 -17.65
N ASN A 359 -5.64 -11.20 -17.82
CA ASN A 359 -6.30 -11.31 -19.13
C ASN A 359 -5.91 -10.16 -20.08
N ALA A 360 -5.80 -8.92 -19.59
CA ALA A 360 -5.38 -7.79 -20.43
C ALA A 360 -3.98 -8.04 -20.99
N ASN A 361 -3.04 -8.43 -20.12
CA ASN A 361 -1.68 -8.76 -20.53
C ASN A 361 -1.64 -9.94 -21.50
N ARG A 362 -2.45 -10.98 -21.25
CA ARG A 362 -2.51 -12.17 -22.09
C ARG A 362 -2.97 -11.85 -23.51
N LEU A 363 -3.97 -10.98 -23.67
CA LEU A 363 -4.51 -10.57 -24.97
C LEU A 363 -3.46 -9.89 -25.86
N VAL A 364 -2.60 -9.06 -25.27
CA VAL A 364 -1.54 -8.36 -25.99
C VAL A 364 -0.22 -9.13 -26.06
N GLY A 365 -0.16 -10.34 -25.51
CA GLY A 365 1.02 -11.21 -25.53
C GLY A 365 2.12 -10.82 -24.54
N ASN A 366 1.80 -10.12 -23.45
CA ASN A 366 2.71 -9.81 -22.35
C ASN A 366 2.83 -10.99 -21.37
N SER A 367 3.81 -10.93 -20.45
CA SER A 367 3.75 -11.72 -19.21
C SER A 367 2.52 -11.30 -18.40
N LEU A 368 1.89 -12.25 -17.69
CA LEU A 368 0.63 -12.02 -16.97
C LEU A 368 0.75 -10.94 -15.88
N GLU A 369 1.96 -10.75 -15.35
CA GLU A 369 2.26 -9.89 -14.21
C GLU A 369 2.78 -8.51 -14.61
N GLN A 370 2.86 -8.23 -15.92
CA GLN A 370 3.29 -6.93 -16.42
C GLN A 370 2.37 -5.81 -15.89
N PRO A 371 2.90 -4.62 -15.56
CA PRO A 371 2.08 -3.51 -15.13
C PRO A 371 1.00 -3.17 -16.16
N VAL A 372 -0.18 -2.82 -15.67
CA VAL A 372 -1.33 -2.34 -16.45
C VAL A 372 -1.76 -0.96 -15.95
N LEU A 373 -2.57 -0.26 -16.74
CA LEU A 373 -3.32 0.90 -16.27
C LEU A 373 -4.68 0.46 -15.74
N GLU A 374 -5.00 0.80 -14.50
CA GLU A 374 -6.32 0.61 -13.89
C GLU A 374 -7.14 1.91 -14.02
N PHE A 375 -8.29 1.81 -14.69
CA PHE A 375 -9.28 2.86 -14.85
C PHE A 375 -10.44 2.61 -13.89
N THR A 376 -10.73 3.57 -13.02
CA THR A 376 -11.90 3.53 -12.13
C THR A 376 -13.04 4.29 -12.76
N TYR A 377 -14.18 3.62 -12.99
CA TYR A 377 -15.41 4.22 -13.53
C TYR A 377 -15.32 4.80 -14.96
N GLY A 378 -14.36 4.33 -15.77
CA GLY A 378 -14.23 4.67 -17.19
C GLY A 378 -14.04 6.17 -17.45
N ASN A 379 -14.74 6.71 -18.44
CA ASN A 379 -14.77 8.15 -18.76
C ASN A 379 -13.38 8.77 -18.97
N ALA A 380 -12.59 8.14 -19.85
CA ALA A 380 -11.24 8.60 -20.18
C ALA A 380 -11.05 8.72 -21.69
N ARG A 381 -10.15 9.60 -22.11
CA ARG A 381 -9.76 9.79 -23.51
C ARG A 381 -8.26 9.81 -23.63
N MET A 382 -7.72 9.08 -24.60
CA MET A 382 -6.28 9.04 -24.87
C MET A 382 -6.03 9.22 -26.35
N LYS A 383 -4.96 9.95 -26.69
CA LYS A 383 -4.47 10.05 -28.05
C LYS A 383 -3.28 9.14 -28.25
N ALA A 384 -3.30 8.32 -29.30
CA ALA A 384 -2.14 7.56 -29.75
C ALA A 384 -1.10 8.47 -30.38
N LEU A 385 0.13 8.37 -29.89
CA LEU A 385 1.29 9.09 -30.41
C LEU A 385 2.17 8.20 -31.28
N GLN A 386 1.94 6.88 -31.24
CA GLN A 386 2.63 5.87 -32.04
C GLN A 386 1.68 4.71 -32.30
N PRO A 387 1.87 3.93 -33.39
CA PRO A 387 1.12 2.70 -33.61
C PRO A 387 1.37 1.70 -32.48
N SER A 388 0.32 1.04 -32.01
CA SER A 388 0.39 0.15 -30.85
C SER A 388 -0.71 -0.90 -30.83
N VAL A 389 -0.51 -1.95 -30.03
CA VAL A 389 -1.54 -2.95 -29.73
C VAL A 389 -1.86 -2.90 -28.25
N ILE A 390 -3.13 -2.74 -27.93
CA ILE A 390 -3.63 -2.63 -26.56
C ILE A 390 -4.80 -3.59 -26.34
N ALA A 391 -5.17 -3.84 -25.10
CA ALA A 391 -6.41 -4.53 -24.77
C ALA A 391 -7.00 -3.95 -23.49
N PHE A 392 -8.33 -3.88 -23.44
CA PHE A 392 -9.09 -3.54 -22.24
C PHE A 392 -9.82 -4.77 -21.70
N THR A 393 -9.79 -4.97 -20.39
CA THR A 393 -10.55 -6.02 -19.68
C THR A 393 -11.21 -5.46 -18.42
N GLY A 394 -11.87 -6.30 -17.63
CA GLY A 394 -12.59 -5.90 -16.41
C GLY A 394 -14.01 -5.43 -16.74
N ALA A 395 -14.41 -4.28 -16.19
CA ALA A 395 -15.74 -3.74 -16.37
C ALA A 395 -16.13 -3.61 -17.85
N LYS A 396 -17.41 -3.83 -18.15
CA LYS A 396 -18.00 -3.70 -19.48
C LYS A 396 -18.33 -2.23 -19.75
N LEU A 397 -17.56 -1.58 -20.62
CA LEU A 397 -17.82 -0.20 -21.06
C LEU A 397 -17.76 -0.08 -22.60
N PRO A 398 -18.40 0.94 -23.19
CA PRO A 398 -18.19 1.31 -24.58
C PRO A 398 -16.74 1.74 -24.81
N ILE A 399 -16.09 1.17 -25.82
CA ILE A 399 -14.75 1.55 -26.28
C ILE A 399 -14.88 2.03 -27.71
N THR A 400 -14.56 3.29 -27.96
CA THR A 400 -14.62 3.91 -29.29
C THR A 400 -13.24 4.39 -29.69
N VAL A 401 -12.82 4.11 -30.93
CA VAL A 401 -11.61 4.67 -31.52
C VAL A 401 -12.02 5.56 -32.68
N LYS A 402 -11.71 6.85 -32.57
CA LYS A 402 -11.85 7.80 -33.66
C LYS A 402 -10.50 7.92 -34.35
N SER A 403 -10.42 7.47 -35.60
CA SER A 403 -9.17 7.49 -36.34
C SER A 403 -8.72 8.91 -36.65
N ALA A 404 -7.42 9.08 -36.95
CA ALA A 404 -6.89 10.36 -37.42
C ALA A 404 -7.62 10.92 -38.66
N LYS A 405 -8.25 10.05 -39.47
CA LYS A 405 -9.04 10.41 -40.65
C LYS A 405 -10.52 10.70 -40.33
N GLY A 406 -10.93 10.58 -39.08
CA GLY A 406 -12.30 10.83 -38.61
C GLY A 406 -13.25 9.62 -38.67
N THR A 407 -12.78 8.44 -39.09
CA THR A 407 -13.57 7.21 -39.05
C THR A 407 -13.76 6.77 -37.61
N VAL A 408 -14.97 6.30 -37.25
CA VAL A 408 -15.27 5.85 -35.90
C VAL A 408 -15.44 4.34 -35.88
N PHE A 409 -14.70 3.68 -35.00
CA PHE A 409 -14.77 2.25 -34.74
C PHE A 409 -15.25 2.01 -33.30
N VAL A 410 -16.09 1.00 -33.11
CA VAL A 410 -16.53 0.55 -31.78
C VAL A 410 -15.95 -0.82 -31.53
N PHE A 411 -15.34 -0.99 -30.36
CA PHE A 411 -14.69 -2.23 -29.95
C PHE A 411 -15.34 -2.79 -28.71
N GLU A 412 -15.26 -4.12 -28.58
CA GLU A 412 -15.58 -4.82 -27.35
C GLU A 412 -14.32 -5.01 -26.51
N LYS A 413 -14.48 -4.97 -25.19
CA LYS A 413 -13.42 -5.39 -24.28
C LYS A 413 -13.08 -6.88 -24.49
N ASN A 414 -12.00 -7.33 -23.87
CA ASN A 414 -11.44 -8.68 -23.98
C ASN A 414 -11.03 -9.08 -25.40
N THR A 415 -10.72 -8.10 -26.26
CA THR A 415 -10.11 -8.31 -27.58
C THR A 415 -8.88 -7.41 -27.70
N PRO A 416 -7.86 -7.78 -28.51
CA PRO A 416 -6.75 -6.89 -28.81
C PRO A 416 -7.16 -5.85 -29.86
N LEU A 417 -6.81 -4.60 -29.62
CA LEU A 417 -7.07 -3.46 -30.49
C LEU A 417 -5.76 -2.99 -31.11
N SER A 418 -5.72 -2.93 -32.44
CA SER A 418 -4.66 -2.22 -33.16
C SER A 418 -5.03 -0.75 -33.23
N ILE A 419 -4.13 0.13 -32.81
CA ILE A 419 -4.32 1.57 -32.78
C ILE A 419 -3.23 2.22 -33.63
N ASP A 420 -3.63 3.10 -34.54
CA ASP A 420 -2.71 3.84 -35.38
C ASP A 420 -2.30 5.17 -34.72
N GLU A 421 -1.18 5.74 -35.16
CA GLU A 421 -0.77 7.06 -34.72
C GLU A 421 -1.84 8.12 -35.03
N GLY A 422 -2.15 8.97 -34.06
CA GLY A 422 -3.13 10.04 -34.17
C GLY A 422 -4.56 9.64 -33.81
N ASP A 423 -4.85 8.35 -33.65
CA ASP A 423 -6.15 7.86 -33.21
C ASP A 423 -6.49 8.34 -31.78
N GLU A 424 -7.77 8.61 -31.54
CA GLU A 424 -8.30 8.95 -30.22
C GLU A 424 -9.12 7.77 -29.67
N ILE A 425 -8.69 7.21 -28.56
CA ILE A 425 -9.39 6.17 -27.79
C ILE A 425 -10.30 6.86 -26.78
N ILE A 426 -11.57 6.50 -26.76
CA ILE A 426 -12.61 7.05 -25.90
C ILE A 426 -13.25 5.92 -25.11
N LEU A 427 -13.09 5.98 -23.79
CA LEU A 427 -13.72 5.07 -22.83
C LEU A 427 -14.99 5.72 -22.29
N GLY A 428 -16.13 5.07 -22.50
CA GLY A 428 -17.41 5.47 -21.92
C GLY A 428 -17.52 5.14 -20.44
N GLN A 429 -18.71 5.40 -19.89
CA GLN A 429 -19.08 4.93 -18.55
C GLN A 429 -19.31 3.40 -18.56
N PRO A 430 -18.88 2.66 -17.53
CA PRO A 430 -19.19 1.25 -17.39
C PRO A 430 -20.70 0.97 -17.34
N LEU A 431 -21.15 -0.02 -18.12
CA LEU A 431 -22.51 -0.56 -18.14
C LEU A 431 -22.70 -1.70 -17.12
N ALA A 432 -21.61 -2.39 -16.76
CA ALA A 432 -21.53 -3.42 -15.73
C ALA A 432 -20.07 -3.55 -15.26
N GLY A 433 -19.83 -3.88 -13.99
CA GLY A 433 -18.52 -3.80 -13.37
C GLY A 433 -18.14 -2.37 -12.97
N PHE A 434 -16.96 -2.22 -12.38
CA PHE A 434 -16.49 -0.92 -11.85
C PHE A 434 -15.08 -0.53 -12.30
N ARG A 435 -14.17 -1.50 -12.48
CA ARG A 435 -12.76 -1.26 -12.80
C ARG A 435 -12.37 -1.90 -14.11
N SER A 436 -11.62 -1.17 -14.94
CA SER A 436 -11.12 -1.68 -16.21
C SER A 436 -9.61 -1.61 -16.27
N TYR A 437 -9.00 -2.58 -16.93
CA TYR A 437 -7.55 -2.69 -17.03
C TYR A 437 -7.12 -2.58 -18.48
N MET A 438 -6.12 -1.75 -18.75
CA MET A 438 -5.51 -1.63 -20.06
C MET A 438 -4.10 -2.18 -20.03
N ALA A 439 -3.82 -3.15 -20.89
CA ALA A 439 -2.46 -3.58 -21.18
C ALA A 439 -1.99 -2.99 -22.51
N LEU A 440 -0.70 -2.70 -22.57
CA LEU A 440 0.01 -2.29 -23.78
C LEU A 440 0.99 -3.40 -24.17
N ARG A 441 0.94 -3.87 -25.42
CA ARG A 441 1.93 -4.82 -25.94
C ARG A 441 3.34 -4.25 -25.77
N GLY A 442 4.21 -4.96 -25.06
CA GLY A 442 5.56 -4.50 -24.73
C GLY A 442 5.68 -3.84 -23.35
N GLY A 443 4.58 -3.73 -22.60
CA GLY A 443 4.56 -3.21 -21.24
C GLY A 443 4.72 -1.69 -21.15
N PHE A 444 4.36 -1.14 -19.99
CA PHE A 444 4.55 0.28 -19.70
C PHE A 444 5.92 0.55 -19.11
N LYS A 445 6.56 1.62 -19.54
CA LYS A 445 7.79 2.12 -18.89
C LYS A 445 7.40 2.86 -17.61
N VAL A 446 7.55 2.17 -16.49
CA VAL A 446 7.25 2.68 -15.15
C VAL A 446 8.29 2.15 -14.16
N GLU A 447 8.83 3.03 -13.33
CA GLU A 447 9.82 2.64 -12.33
C GLU A 447 9.13 1.98 -11.13
N PRO A 448 9.56 0.76 -10.74
CA PRO A 448 8.99 0.10 -9.57
C PRO A 448 9.47 0.78 -8.29
N VAL A 449 8.55 0.96 -7.33
CA VAL A 449 8.83 1.43 -5.98
C VAL A 449 8.70 0.26 -5.02
N LEU A 450 9.80 -0.10 -4.36
CA LEU A 450 9.89 -1.32 -3.53
C LEU A 450 9.45 -2.56 -4.31
N LYS A 451 10.07 -2.76 -5.48
CA LYS A 451 9.87 -3.92 -6.37
C LYS A 451 8.48 -4.06 -7.01
N SER A 452 7.63 -3.03 -6.94
CA SER A 452 6.31 -3.03 -7.58
C SER A 452 5.99 -1.69 -8.24
N ALA A 453 5.35 -1.73 -9.41
CA ALA A 453 4.81 -0.60 -10.14
C ALA A 453 3.38 -0.22 -9.68
N SER A 454 2.88 -0.82 -8.60
CA SER A 454 1.55 -0.55 -8.08
C SER A 454 1.49 0.72 -7.23
N PHE A 455 0.45 1.51 -7.46
CA PHE A 455 0.10 2.66 -6.62
C PHE A 455 -0.84 2.25 -5.47
N ASP A 456 -0.35 2.45 -4.24
CA ASP A 456 -1.09 2.30 -2.97
C ASP A 456 -1.69 3.66 -2.57
N SER A 457 -3.03 3.74 -2.58
CA SER A 457 -3.77 4.95 -2.25
C SER A 457 -3.83 5.29 -0.76
N LEU A 458 -3.64 4.33 0.15
CA LEU A 458 -3.57 4.61 1.59
C LEU A 458 -2.24 5.26 1.94
N SER A 459 -1.16 4.70 1.39
CA SER A 459 0.22 5.11 1.67
C SER A 459 0.72 6.23 0.75
N ASN A 460 -0.06 6.55 -0.29
CA ASN A 460 0.35 7.39 -1.43
C ASN A 460 1.72 6.97 -1.98
N LEU A 461 1.90 5.66 -2.19
CA LEU A 461 3.18 5.03 -2.53
C LEU A 461 3.11 4.36 -3.90
N GLY A 462 4.14 4.54 -4.72
CA GLY A 462 4.24 3.96 -6.05
C GLY A 462 4.27 5.03 -7.14
N PRO A 463 4.13 4.62 -8.41
CA PRO A 463 4.06 5.57 -9.52
C PRO A 463 2.93 6.56 -9.33
N LYS A 464 3.19 7.82 -9.66
CA LYS A 464 2.19 8.89 -9.57
C LYS A 464 0.95 8.53 -10.40
N PRO A 465 -0.27 8.67 -9.85
CA PRO A 465 -1.50 8.54 -10.63
C PRO A 465 -1.53 9.52 -11.80
N LEU A 466 -1.89 9.03 -12.99
CA LEU A 466 -1.96 9.79 -14.22
C LEU A 466 -3.20 10.68 -14.26
N SER A 467 -3.01 11.90 -14.74
CA SER A 467 -4.03 12.92 -14.94
C SER A 467 -4.07 13.40 -16.39
N ALA A 468 -5.10 14.16 -16.74
CA ALA A 468 -5.20 14.80 -18.04
C ALA A 468 -3.94 15.62 -18.35
N GLY A 469 -3.36 15.42 -19.53
CA GLY A 469 -2.12 16.02 -20.00
C GLY A 469 -0.89 15.11 -19.92
N ASP A 470 -0.92 14.07 -19.10
CA ASP A 470 0.23 13.18 -18.90
C ASP A 470 0.51 12.29 -20.13
N ASN A 471 1.80 12.03 -20.37
CA ASN A 471 2.25 11.08 -21.39
C ASN A 471 2.47 9.70 -20.77
N ILE A 472 2.10 8.67 -21.53
CA ILE A 472 2.30 7.26 -21.19
C ILE A 472 3.40 6.70 -22.09
N PHE A 473 4.32 5.93 -21.52
CA PHE A 473 5.52 5.47 -22.20
C PHE A 473 5.56 3.95 -22.31
N ILE A 474 6.12 3.44 -23.40
CA ILE A 474 6.32 2.00 -23.65
C ILE A 474 7.70 1.54 -23.14
N ALA A 475 7.77 0.33 -22.56
CA ALA A 475 9.01 -0.26 -22.08
C ALA A 475 9.76 -1.04 -23.16
N ASN A 476 9.12 -2.05 -23.77
CA ASN A 476 9.71 -3.04 -24.69
C ASN A 476 10.89 -3.82 -24.07
N ASP A 477 10.80 -4.15 -22.78
CA ASP A 477 11.86 -4.79 -22.00
C ASP A 477 11.74 -6.32 -21.89
N SER A 478 10.61 -6.89 -22.34
CA SER A 478 10.26 -8.28 -22.10
C SER A 478 9.96 -9.06 -23.40
N PRO A 479 10.31 -10.36 -23.49
CA PRO A 479 9.95 -11.20 -24.62
C PRO A 479 8.44 -11.26 -24.81
N LEU A 480 7.98 -11.02 -26.03
CA LEU A 480 6.57 -11.04 -26.38
C LEU A 480 6.13 -12.45 -26.79
N ARG A 481 4.88 -12.78 -26.46
CA ARG A 481 4.16 -13.97 -26.93
C ARG A 481 3.17 -13.59 -28.05
N PRO A 482 2.60 -14.58 -28.77
CA PRO A 482 1.49 -14.34 -29.69
C PRO A 482 0.30 -13.68 -28.98
N VAL A 483 -0.41 -12.81 -29.69
CA VAL A 483 -1.67 -12.21 -29.21
C VAL A 483 -2.78 -13.25 -29.20
N LEU A 484 -3.76 -13.08 -28.30
CA LEU A 484 -5.00 -13.86 -28.31
C LEU A 484 -6.13 -13.03 -28.90
N LEU A 485 -6.99 -13.64 -29.69
CA LEU A 485 -8.07 -12.94 -30.41
C LEU A 485 -9.20 -12.48 -29.48
N SER A 486 -9.55 -13.30 -28.48
CA SER A 486 -10.58 -12.96 -27.49
C SER A 486 -10.44 -13.79 -26.22
N LEU A 487 -11.08 -13.32 -25.14
CA LEU A 487 -11.28 -14.04 -23.89
C LEU A 487 -12.70 -13.78 -23.34
N ASP A 488 -13.26 -14.78 -22.65
CA ASP A 488 -14.48 -14.59 -21.88
C ASP A 488 -14.20 -13.95 -20.52
N ASP A 489 -15.23 -13.37 -19.92
CA ASP A 489 -15.12 -12.90 -18.55
C ASP A 489 -15.02 -14.08 -17.57
N PRO A 490 -14.16 -13.98 -16.54
CA PRO A 490 -14.01 -15.04 -15.54
C PRO A 490 -15.25 -15.19 -14.65
N TYR A 491 -16.13 -14.19 -14.61
CA TYR A 491 -17.35 -14.18 -13.81
C TYR A 491 -18.35 -13.13 -14.34
N PHE A 492 -19.60 -13.20 -13.88
CA PHE A 492 -20.64 -12.23 -14.24
C PHE A 492 -20.35 -10.85 -13.63
N LEU A 493 -20.41 -9.80 -14.46
CA LEU A 493 -20.15 -8.43 -14.03
C LEU A 493 -21.45 -7.78 -13.51
N PRO A 494 -21.48 -7.30 -12.25
CA PRO A 494 -22.68 -6.73 -11.63
C PRO A 494 -22.95 -5.29 -12.09
N LYS A 495 -24.21 -4.87 -12.03
CA LYS A 495 -24.67 -3.50 -12.31
C LYS A 495 -25.12 -2.78 -11.04
N ALA A 496 -25.25 -1.46 -11.12
CA ALA A 496 -25.90 -0.71 -10.05
C ALA A 496 -27.35 -1.21 -9.86
N GLY A 497 -27.76 -1.40 -8.61
CA GLY A 497 -29.05 -2.00 -8.24
C GLY A 497 -29.08 -3.54 -8.22
N ASP A 498 -28.09 -4.23 -8.78
CA ASP A 498 -28.01 -5.69 -8.66
C ASP A 498 -27.69 -6.10 -7.23
N GLN A 499 -28.14 -7.29 -6.84
CA GLN A 499 -27.73 -7.96 -5.61
C GLN A 499 -26.70 -9.04 -5.92
N VAL A 500 -25.48 -8.86 -5.40
CA VAL A 500 -24.34 -9.77 -5.57
C VAL A 500 -24.17 -10.61 -4.30
N VAL A 501 -24.07 -11.93 -4.46
CA VAL A 501 -23.78 -12.82 -3.33
C VAL A 501 -22.27 -13.04 -3.26
N LEU A 502 -21.67 -12.76 -2.10
CA LEU A 502 -20.25 -13.04 -1.84
C LEU A 502 -20.12 -14.10 -0.74
N ASP A 503 -19.28 -15.08 -1.01
CA ASP A 503 -18.98 -16.16 -0.07
C ASP A 503 -17.96 -15.73 0.98
N VAL A 504 -18.27 -16.03 2.25
CA VAL A 504 -17.45 -15.67 3.41
C VAL A 504 -17.15 -16.85 4.32
N VAL A 505 -15.99 -16.78 4.97
CA VAL A 505 -15.63 -17.52 6.17
C VAL A 505 -15.91 -16.62 7.38
N MET A 506 -16.72 -17.08 8.32
CA MET A 506 -17.05 -16.29 9.51
C MET A 506 -15.85 -16.16 10.46
N GLY A 507 -15.74 -15.01 11.14
CA GLY A 507 -14.66 -14.72 12.10
C GLY A 507 -13.54 -13.82 11.55
N PRO A 508 -12.46 -13.61 12.32
CA PRO A 508 -12.14 -14.29 13.59
C PRO A 508 -12.83 -13.73 14.84
N ARG A 509 -13.63 -12.66 14.72
CA ARG A 509 -14.22 -11.95 15.88
C ARG A 509 -15.74 -12.00 15.92
N THR A 510 -16.36 -13.11 15.55
CA THR A 510 -17.82 -13.26 15.67
C THR A 510 -18.31 -13.14 17.12
N ASP A 511 -17.46 -13.44 18.09
CA ASP A 511 -17.72 -13.29 19.53
C ASP A 511 -17.94 -11.83 19.98
N TRP A 512 -17.59 -10.86 19.14
CA TRP A 512 -17.81 -9.43 19.38
C TRP A 512 -19.20 -8.93 18.99
N PHE A 513 -20.03 -9.78 18.40
CA PHE A 513 -21.34 -9.40 17.87
C PHE A 513 -22.45 -10.21 18.54
N THR A 514 -23.64 -9.63 18.61
CA THR A 514 -24.84 -10.36 19.05
C THR A 514 -25.22 -11.42 18.00
N GLU A 515 -25.86 -12.51 18.42
CA GLU A 515 -26.37 -13.53 17.48
C GLU A 515 -27.31 -12.91 16.43
N HIS A 516 -28.12 -11.94 16.86
CA HIS A 516 -28.98 -11.15 15.97
C HIS A 516 -28.18 -10.40 14.89
N SER A 517 -27.05 -9.77 15.26
CA SER A 517 -26.20 -9.07 14.31
C SER A 517 -25.51 -10.01 13.33
N ILE A 518 -25.09 -11.19 13.77
CA ILE A 518 -24.52 -12.21 12.89
C ILE A 518 -25.58 -12.68 11.87
N ALA A 519 -26.80 -12.96 12.31
CA ALA A 519 -27.89 -13.34 11.42
C ALA A 519 -28.23 -12.21 10.43
N MET A 520 -28.36 -10.97 10.92
CA MET A 520 -28.61 -9.79 10.11
C MET A 520 -27.54 -9.59 9.03
N PHE A 521 -26.27 -9.74 9.40
CA PHE A 521 -25.13 -9.62 8.49
C PHE A 521 -25.25 -10.55 7.27
N LEU A 522 -25.73 -11.78 7.47
CA LEU A 522 -25.89 -12.79 6.41
C LEU A 522 -27.22 -12.67 5.64
N GLU A 523 -28.29 -12.23 6.30
CA GLU A 523 -29.62 -12.20 5.70
C GLU A 523 -29.88 -10.95 4.87
N LYS A 524 -29.40 -9.79 5.34
CA LYS A 524 -29.68 -8.48 4.75
C LYS A 524 -28.78 -8.18 3.56
N PRO A 525 -29.30 -7.50 2.53
CA PRO A 525 -28.48 -6.86 1.52
C PRO A 525 -27.85 -5.58 2.07
N TRP A 526 -26.57 -5.38 1.75
CA TRP A 526 -25.75 -4.25 2.14
C TRP A 526 -25.42 -3.39 0.92
N GLN A 527 -25.85 -2.14 0.90
CA GLN A 527 -25.62 -1.26 -0.24
C GLN A 527 -24.18 -0.77 -0.26
N VAL A 528 -23.54 -0.86 -1.43
CA VAL A 528 -22.22 -0.25 -1.68
C VAL A 528 -22.37 1.26 -1.82
N THR A 529 -21.67 2.01 -0.97
CA THR A 529 -21.76 3.47 -0.94
C THR A 529 -20.70 4.15 -1.82
N ALA A 530 -20.92 5.43 -2.11
CA ALA A 530 -19.98 6.28 -2.85
C ALA A 530 -18.66 6.57 -2.10
N ALA A 531 -18.59 6.27 -0.79
CA ALA A 531 -17.37 6.39 0.00
C ALA A 531 -16.38 5.22 -0.21
N SER A 532 -16.72 4.26 -1.06
CA SER A 532 -15.90 3.09 -1.38
C SER A 532 -14.70 3.47 -2.27
N ASN A 533 -13.54 2.86 -2.01
CA ASN A 533 -12.32 3.11 -2.76
C ASN A 533 -11.44 1.84 -2.79
N ARG A 534 -10.13 1.97 -3.07
CA ARG A 534 -9.20 0.83 -3.12
C ARG A 534 -8.80 0.27 -1.74
N ILE A 535 -9.02 1.04 -0.68
CA ILE A 535 -8.78 0.64 0.72
C ILE A 535 -9.89 -0.31 1.16
N GLY A 536 -11.15 0.03 0.86
CA GLY A 536 -12.29 -0.82 1.16
C GLY A 536 -13.61 -0.36 0.59
N ILE A 537 -14.55 -1.29 0.52
CA ILE A 537 -15.95 -1.09 0.16
C ILE A 537 -16.73 -0.74 1.43
N ARG A 538 -17.34 0.44 1.45
CA ARG A 538 -18.13 0.93 2.59
C ARG A 538 -19.59 0.52 2.39
N LEU A 539 -20.11 -0.23 3.35
CA LEU A 539 -21.42 -0.86 3.27
C LEU A 539 -22.41 -0.20 4.23
N GLN A 540 -23.63 0.02 3.76
CA GLN A 540 -24.72 0.56 4.57
C GLN A 540 -25.99 -0.27 4.42
N SER A 541 -26.82 -0.27 5.45
CA SER A 541 -28.17 -0.84 5.42
C SER A 541 -29.11 -0.01 6.29
N ASP A 542 -30.38 -0.40 6.33
CA ASP A 542 -31.41 0.21 7.19
C ASP A 542 -31.15 -0.04 8.69
N ALA A 543 -30.40 -1.10 9.00
CA ALA A 543 -29.98 -1.47 10.35
C ALA A 543 -28.45 -1.45 10.50
N ARG A 544 -27.99 -1.33 11.75
CA ARG A 544 -26.57 -1.33 12.14
C ARG A 544 -26.27 -2.59 12.93
N LEU A 545 -25.06 -3.13 12.74
CA LEU A 545 -24.59 -4.28 13.53
C LEU A 545 -24.25 -3.83 14.95
N GLU A 546 -24.78 -4.56 15.92
CA GLU A 546 -24.54 -4.32 17.35
C GLU A 546 -23.39 -5.18 17.85
N ARG A 547 -22.45 -4.54 18.55
CA ARG A 547 -21.38 -5.25 19.25
C ARG A 547 -21.88 -5.72 20.61
N SER A 548 -21.61 -6.97 20.95
CA SER A 548 -21.81 -7.53 22.31
C SER A 548 -20.75 -7.02 23.30
N ARG A 549 -19.62 -6.51 22.78
CA ARG A 549 -18.50 -5.96 23.55
C ARG A 549 -18.22 -4.51 23.16
N SER A 550 -18.03 -3.67 24.17
CA SER A 550 -17.70 -2.25 24.01
C SER A 550 -16.21 -1.94 24.25
N ASP A 551 -15.41 -2.95 24.59
CA ASP A 551 -13.96 -2.82 24.76
C ASP A 551 -13.28 -2.38 23.44
N GLU A 552 -12.07 -1.85 23.54
CA GLU A 552 -11.22 -1.64 22.37
C GLU A 552 -10.48 -2.94 22.03
N LEU A 553 -10.54 -3.36 20.77
CA LEU A 553 -9.76 -4.50 20.29
C LEU A 553 -8.31 -4.04 20.08
N PRO A 554 -7.33 -4.65 20.75
CA PRO A 554 -5.92 -4.41 20.44
C PRO A 554 -5.66 -4.68 18.95
N SER A 555 -4.74 -3.95 18.33
CA SER A 555 -4.54 -4.10 16.90
C SER A 555 -4.12 -5.52 16.52
N GLU A 556 -4.66 -5.99 15.38
CA GLU A 556 -4.48 -7.35 14.84
C GLU A 556 -4.18 -7.27 13.34
N GLY A 557 -3.49 -8.28 12.79
CA GLY A 557 -3.25 -8.37 11.35
C GLY A 557 -4.56 -8.56 10.56
N THR A 558 -4.65 -7.93 9.38
CA THR A 558 -5.82 -8.06 8.49
C THR A 558 -5.44 -8.61 7.12
N VAL A 559 -6.37 -9.29 6.46
CA VAL A 559 -6.21 -9.81 5.08
C VAL A 559 -7.08 -9.06 4.08
N THR A 560 -6.72 -9.12 2.81
CA THR A 560 -7.61 -8.66 1.73
C THR A 560 -8.89 -9.48 1.79
N GLY A 561 -10.05 -8.83 1.77
CA GLY A 561 -11.34 -9.49 1.93
C GLY A 561 -11.86 -9.53 3.37
N ALA A 562 -11.10 -9.05 4.36
CA ALA A 562 -11.60 -8.92 5.73
C ALA A 562 -12.76 -7.93 5.82
N ILE A 563 -13.81 -8.27 6.56
CA ILE A 563 -15.00 -7.44 6.76
C ILE A 563 -14.97 -6.90 8.19
N GLU A 564 -14.44 -5.70 8.32
CA GLU A 564 -14.28 -5.01 9.59
C GLU A 564 -15.57 -4.25 9.95
N VAL A 565 -15.98 -4.26 11.22
CA VAL A 565 -17.18 -3.53 11.66
C VAL A 565 -16.79 -2.49 12.72
N PRO A 566 -16.67 -1.20 12.37
CA PRO A 566 -16.39 -0.12 13.31
C PRO A 566 -17.52 0.09 14.32
N ALA A 567 -17.32 1.00 15.29
CA ALA A 567 -18.27 1.23 16.38
C ALA A 567 -19.63 1.76 15.91
N ASN A 568 -19.71 2.32 14.70
CA ASN A 568 -20.95 2.76 14.08
C ASN A 568 -21.80 1.59 13.53
N GLY A 569 -21.30 0.35 13.54
CA GLY A 569 -22.01 -0.84 13.08
C GLY A 569 -22.15 -0.97 11.56
N GLU A 570 -21.48 -0.12 10.78
CA GLU A 570 -21.50 -0.16 9.30
C GLU A 570 -20.29 -0.94 8.78
N PRO A 571 -20.49 -2.09 8.12
CA PRO A 571 -19.36 -2.92 7.69
C PRO A 571 -18.47 -2.27 6.63
N VAL A 572 -17.20 -2.65 6.66
CA VAL A 572 -16.18 -2.27 5.70
C VAL A 572 -15.53 -3.53 5.18
N LEU A 573 -15.69 -3.81 3.90
CA LEU A 573 -14.97 -4.89 3.23
C LEU A 573 -13.62 -4.36 2.74
N PHE A 574 -12.53 -4.78 3.37
CA PHE A 574 -11.18 -4.37 3.03
C PHE A 574 -10.70 -4.95 1.70
N LEU A 575 -10.01 -4.10 0.95
CA LEU A 575 -9.45 -4.38 -0.36
C LEU A 575 -7.91 -4.31 -0.30
N ARG A 576 -7.24 -4.23 -1.45
CA ARG A 576 -5.78 -4.39 -1.54
C ARG A 576 -4.95 -3.22 -0.98
N ASP A 577 -5.50 -2.02 -0.86
CA ASP A 577 -4.81 -0.86 -0.24
C ASP A 577 -5.18 -0.70 1.26
N ARG A 578 -5.74 -1.72 1.90
CA ARG A 578 -6.10 -1.69 3.34
C ARG A 578 -4.86 -1.52 4.24
N PRO A 579 -5.02 -1.01 5.48
CA PRO A 579 -3.95 -1.11 6.47
C PRO A 579 -3.67 -2.58 6.83
N VAL A 580 -2.40 -2.93 7.04
CA VAL A 580 -1.99 -4.31 7.39
C VAL A 580 -2.46 -4.75 8.78
N THR A 581 -2.75 -3.79 9.66
CA THR A 581 -3.31 -4.04 10.99
C THR A 581 -4.53 -3.16 11.23
N GLY A 582 -5.57 -3.70 11.85
CA GLY A 582 -6.82 -3.03 12.20
C GLY A 582 -7.09 -3.12 13.70
N GLY A 583 -7.98 -2.26 14.20
CA GLY A 583 -8.38 -2.22 15.62
C GLY A 583 -9.87 -2.39 15.83
N TYR A 584 -10.63 -2.73 14.79
CA TYR A 584 -12.04 -3.08 14.92
C TYR A 584 -12.25 -4.58 14.62
N PRO A 585 -13.27 -5.20 15.22
CA PRO A 585 -13.53 -6.63 15.04
C PRO A 585 -13.90 -6.95 13.60
N VAL A 586 -13.28 -7.99 13.07
CA VAL A 586 -13.59 -8.59 11.77
C VAL A 586 -14.65 -9.66 11.96
N ILE A 587 -15.84 -9.44 11.40
CA ILE A 587 -16.98 -10.36 11.54
C ILE A 587 -16.87 -11.57 10.61
N ALA A 588 -16.26 -11.39 9.44
CA ALA A 588 -16.05 -12.43 8.44
C ALA A 588 -14.93 -12.02 7.46
N ASN A 589 -14.43 -12.96 6.67
CA ASN A 589 -13.49 -12.72 5.56
C ASN A 589 -14.05 -13.32 4.28
N LEU A 590 -13.86 -12.65 3.15
CA LEU A 590 -14.15 -13.24 1.85
C LEU A 590 -13.29 -14.49 1.61
N VAL A 591 -13.86 -15.45 0.89
CA VAL A 591 -13.07 -16.48 0.21
C VAL A 591 -12.21 -15.79 -0.86
N GLU A 592 -10.96 -16.25 -1.01
CA GLU A 592 -9.93 -15.57 -1.81
C GLU A 592 -10.35 -15.31 -3.27
N ASP A 593 -11.10 -16.23 -3.87
CA ASP A 593 -11.57 -16.13 -5.26
C ASP A 593 -12.69 -15.10 -5.48
N GLN A 594 -13.32 -14.61 -4.41
CA GLN A 594 -14.39 -13.60 -4.43
C GLN A 594 -13.84 -12.17 -4.44
N VAL A 595 -12.56 -11.96 -4.13
CA VAL A 595 -11.96 -10.62 -4.06
C VAL A 595 -12.01 -9.91 -5.42
N ASP A 596 -11.70 -10.64 -6.50
CA ASP A 596 -11.77 -10.10 -7.86
C ASP A 596 -13.21 -9.67 -8.22
N LEU A 597 -14.21 -10.47 -7.86
CA LEU A 597 -15.62 -10.11 -8.07
C LEU A 597 -16.01 -8.89 -7.22
N ALA A 598 -15.61 -8.85 -5.95
CA ALA A 598 -15.87 -7.71 -5.07
C ALA A 598 -15.30 -6.40 -5.65
N ALA A 599 -14.13 -6.46 -6.30
CA ALA A 599 -13.52 -5.34 -7.00
C ALA A 599 -14.33 -4.81 -8.20
N GLN A 600 -15.30 -5.57 -8.70
CA GLN A 600 -16.18 -5.15 -9.79
C GLN A 600 -17.56 -4.69 -9.34
N ILE A 601 -17.90 -4.76 -8.04
CA ILE A 601 -19.22 -4.33 -7.54
C ILE A 601 -19.31 -2.80 -7.56
N PRO A 602 -20.22 -2.20 -8.36
CA PRO A 602 -20.31 -0.76 -8.48
C PRO A 602 -21.07 -0.13 -7.31
N ILE A 603 -20.90 1.19 -7.14
CA ILE A 603 -21.69 2.00 -6.22
C ILE A 603 -23.18 1.82 -6.52
N GLY A 604 -24.00 1.69 -5.46
CA GLY A 604 -25.45 1.50 -5.56
C GLY A 604 -25.89 0.06 -5.81
N ALA A 605 -24.98 -0.88 -6.08
CA ALA A 605 -25.28 -2.31 -5.98
C ALA A 605 -25.39 -2.76 -4.52
N PHE A 606 -25.92 -3.95 -4.31
CA PHE A 606 -26.09 -4.57 -2.99
C PHE A 606 -25.23 -5.82 -2.89
N ILE A 607 -24.65 -6.05 -1.71
CA ILE A 607 -23.91 -7.26 -1.36
C ILE A 607 -24.72 -8.04 -0.34
N LYS A 608 -24.93 -9.34 -0.60
CA LYS A 608 -25.44 -10.28 0.39
C LYS A 608 -24.33 -11.29 0.72
N PHE A 609 -24.03 -11.48 1.99
CA PHE A 609 -23.00 -12.43 2.40
C PHE A 609 -23.58 -13.83 2.61
N ARG A 610 -22.87 -14.85 2.13
CA ARG A 610 -23.22 -16.25 2.37
C ARG A 610 -22.07 -16.93 3.10
N ALA A 611 -22.33 -17.39 4.32
CA ALA A 611 -21.35 -18.16 5.07
C ALA A 611 -21.17 -19.54 4.42
N VAL A 612 -19.96 -19.82 3.92
CA VAL A 612 -19.58 -21.14 3.40
C VAL A 612 -18.81 -21.98 4.41
N LYS A 613 -18.18 -21.32 5.39
CA LYS A 613 -17.53 -21.93 6.55
C LYS A 613 -17.90 -21.13 7.80
N ASN A 614 -18.35 -21.84 8.83
CA ASN A 614 -18.56 -21.24 10.15
C ASN A 614 -17.21 -20.87 10.78
N PHE A 615 -17.24 -20.00 11.78
CA PHE A 615 -16.04 -19.59 12.49
C PHE A 615 -15.36 -20.80 13.12
N TYR A 616 -14.06 -20.93 12.88
CA TYR A 616 -13.20 -21.96 13.44
C TYR A 616 -12.36 -21.37 14.58
N ASP A 617 -12.41 -22.05 15.71
CA ASP A 617 -11.65 -21.75 16.92
C ASP A 617 -11.14 -23.07 17.53
N SER A 618 -9.82 -23.20 17.60
CA SER A 618 -9.18 -24.44 18.08
C SER A 618 -9.58 -24.79 19.52
N GLU A 619 -9.82 -23.80 20.39
CA GLU A 619 -10.23 -24.06 21.77
C GLU A 619 -11.66 -24.62 21.83
N GLN A 620 -12.60 -24.03 21.10
CA GLN A 620 -13.97 -24.54 21.02
C GLN A 620 -14.06 -25.94 20.40
N LYS A 621 -13.22 -26.25 19.42
CA LYS A 621 -13.13 -27.60 18.85
C LYS A 621 -12.63 -28.61 19.87
N SER A 622 -11.56 -28.29 20.62
CA SER A 622 -11.03 -29.18 21.66
C SER A 622 -12.05 -29.51 22.76
N LEU A 623 -12.87 -28.52 23.14
CA LEU A 623 -13.97 -28.69 24.10
C LEU A 623 -15.08 -29.60 23.56
N LYS A 624 -15.48 -29.45 22.29
CA LYS A 624 -16.47 -30.32 21.63
C LYS A 624 -15.94 -31.76 21.47
N ASP A 625 -14.71 -31.94 21.00
CA ASP A 625 -14.08 -33.25 20.85
C ASP A 625 -13.86 -33.94 22.21
N GLY A 626 -13.58 -33.18 23.26
CA GLY A 626 -13.49 -33.66 24.63
C GLY A 626 -14.84 -34.11 25.20
N ALA A 627 -15.90 -33.32 24.98
CA ALA A 627 -17.26 -33.64 25.38
C ALA A 627 -17.78 -34.92 24.70
N ASP A 628 -17.51 -35.08 23.40
CA ASP A 628 -17.87 -36.28 22.61
C ASP A 628 -17.06 -37.53 22.99
N LYS A 629 -15.86 -37.36 23.57
CA LYS A 629 -15.08 -38.47 24.13
C LYS A 629 -15.53 -38.85 25.55
N THR A 630 -16.06 -37.91 26.33
CA THR A 630 -16.62 -38.19 27.67
C THR A 630 -18.03 -38.79 27.61
N SER A 631 -18.80 -38.54 26.56
CA SER A 631 -20.11 -39.18 26.30
C SER A 631 -19.99 -40.60 25.72
N LYS A 632 -18.77 -41.03 25.37
CA LYS A 632 -18.44 -42.38 24.85
C LYS A 632 -17.55 -43.20 25.78
N LYS A 633 -17.63 -43.00 27.10
CA LYS A 633 -17.16 -44.01 28.07
C LYS A 633 -18.37 -44.83 28.55
N PRO A 634 -18.33 -46.17 28.42
CA PRO A 634 -19.48 -47.04 28.72
C PRO A 634 -19.86 -47.04 30.21
#